data_AF-A0A7W8RSP0-F1
#
_entry.id   AF-A0A7W8RSP0-F1
#
_cell.length_a   1.000
_cell.length_b   1.000
_cell.length_c   1.000
_cell.angle_alpha   90.00
_cell.angle_beta   90.00
_cell.angle_gamma   90.00
#
_symmetry.space_group_name_H-M   'P 1'
#
loop_
_entity.id
_entity.type
_entity.pdbx_description
1 polymer ?
#
loop_
_entity_poly.entity_id
_entity_poly.type
_entity_poly.pdbx_seq_one_letter_code
_entity_poly.pdbx_strand_id
1 'polypeptide(L)'
;MPPYARLTDLIVLGQTDPVDPAAFVAEQFVEHIVLSADTFGPPGRHVLIAWDGSREATRAVHDALPFLAYAAKVSLLTVDSPTDQPPRDRIPGADIALRVARHGVKIDVRELSVESDTPVGDALLSQADELGCDMIVMGTHGRRGFRRLVLGSVAGRVLRSASCPVLLIPASANGATADQTAPALAEKELT
;
A
#
# COMPACT_ATOMS: atom_id res chain seq x y z
N MET A 1 8.60 12.62 14.17
CA MET A 1 8.50 11.14 14.12
C MET A 1 8.62 10.61 15.53
N PRO A 2 7.70 9.75 16.00
CA PRO A 2 7.86 9.05 17.28
C PRO A 2 9.13 8.18 17.21
N PRO A 3 10.01 8.21 18.22
CA PRO A 3 11.32 7.53 18.19
C PRO A 3 11.21 6.00 17.97
N TYR A 4 10.08 5.38 18.30
CA TYR A 4 9.86 3.93 18.19
C TYR A 4 9.50 3.43 16.79
N ALA A 5 9.02 4.31 15.89
CA ALA A 5 8.57 3.89 14.56
C ALA A 5 9.69 3.27 13.71
N ARG A 6 10.94 3.71 13.91
CA ARG A 6 12.12 3.22 13.15
C ARG A 6 12.53 1.79 13.48
N LEU A 7 12.01 1.22 14.56
CA LEU A 7 12.36 -0.11 15.05
C LEU A 7 11.28 -1.15 14.75
N THR A 8 10.26 -0.79 13.97
CA THR A 8 9.12 -1.66 13.69
C THR A 8 8.99 -1.96 12.21
N ASP A 9 8.70 -3.22 11.90
CA ASP A 9 8.43 -3.69 10.53
C ASP A 9 7.02 -3.26 10.04
N LEU A 10 6.10 -3.00 10.97
CA LEU A 10 4.71 -2.62 10.69
C LEU A 10 4.23 -1.53 11.67
N ILE A 11 3.62 -0.48 11.13
CA ILE A 11 2.88 0.53 11.89
C ILE A 11 1.40 0.36 11.60
N VAL A 12 0.60 0.17 12.66
CA VAL A 12 -0.86 0.14 12.55
C VAL A 12 -1.38 1.50 12.99
N LEU A 13 -2.13 2.16 12.11
CA LEU A 13 -2.78 3.44 12.34
C LEU A 13 -4.30 3.25 12.34
N GLY A 14 -5.00 4.04 13.15
CA GLY A 14 -6.44 4.19 13.01
C GLY A 14 -6.77 4.94 11.71
N GLN A 15 -7.91 4.61 11.12
CA GLN A 15 -8.45 5.37 9.99
C GLN A 15 -8.84 6.80 10.41
N THR A 16 -8.91 7.69 9.42
CA THR A 16 -9.09 9.13 9.64
C THR A 16 -10.44 9.42 10.30
N ASP A 17 -10.45 10.20 11.38
CA ASP A 17 -11.70 10.76 11.91
C ASP A 17 -12.19 11.87 10.95
N PRO A 18 -13.37 11.74 10.31
CA PRO A 18 -13.91 12.77 9.43
C PRO A 18 -14.18 14.11 10.15
N VAL A 19 -14.26 14.11 11.49
CA VAL A 19 -14.44 15.30 12.34
C VAL A 19 -13.09 15.92 12.75
N ASP A 20 -11.99 15.17 12.69
CA ASP A 20 -10.63 15.67 12.89
C ASP A 20 -9.69 15.29 11.73
N PRO A 21 -9.71 16.06 10.62
CA PRO A 21 -8.83 15.84 9.47
C PRO A 21 -7.33 15.93 9.81
N ALA A 22 -6.96 16.54 10.95
CA ALA A 22 -5.57 16.60 11.41
C ALA A 22 -5.09 15.28 12.04
N ALA A 23 -6.02 14.36 12.37
CA ALA A 23 -5.70 12.99 12.78
C ALA A 23 -5.16 12.13 11.63
N PHE A 24 -5.21 12.61 10.38
CA PHE A 24 -4.64 11.90 9.24
C PHE A 24 -3.10 11.97 9.25
N VAL A 25 -2.47 10.98 9.89
CA VAL A 25 -1.02 10.97 10.08
C VAL A 25 -0.26 10.24 8.97
N ALA A 26 -0.94 9.65 7.98
CA ALA A 26 -0.31 8.82 6.95
C ALA A 26 0.79 9.56 6.17
N GLU A 27 0.64 10.88 5.94
CA GLU A 27 1.67 11.70 5.28
C GLU A 27 2.94 11.92 6.11
N GLN A 28 2.90 11.68 7.43
CA GLN A 28 4.05 11.85 8.33
C GLN A 28 4.79 10.53 8.62
N PHE A 29 4.27 9.37 8.19
CA PHE A 29 4.76 8.02 8.55
C PHE A 29 5.36 7.22 7.39
N VAL A 30 5.73 7.92 6.31
CA VAL A 30 5.90 7.31 5.00
C VAL A 30 7.15 6.45 4.78
N GLU A 31 7.90 6.13 5.83
CA GLU A 31 9.09 5.26 5.77
C GLU A 31 8.78 3.78 6.12
N HIS A 32 7.59 3.48 6.65
CA HIS A 32 7.20 2.13 7.11
C HIS A 32 5.93 1.61 6.43
N ILE A 33 5.70 0.31 6.55
CA ILE A 33 4.43 -0.32 6.17
C ILE A 33 3.32 0.25 7.07
N VAL A 34 2.28 0.82 6.45
CA VAL A 34 1.13 1.40 7.16
C VAL A 34 -0.07 0.50 6.95
N LEU A 35 -0.64 -0.02 8.04
CA LEU A 35 -1.95 -0.65 8.04
C LEU A 35 -2.97 0.34 8.62
N SER A 36 -4.00 0.70 7.86
CA SER A 36 -5.08 1.58 8.31
C SER A 36 -6.38 0.81 8.39
N ALA A 37 -7.02 0.69 9.56
CA ALA A 37 -8.15 -0.22 9.80
C ALA A 37 -9.29 0.44 10.60
N ASP A 38 -10.55 0.19 10.22
CA ASP A 38 -11.77 0.61 10.93
C ASP A 38 -12.61 -0.54 11.50
N THR A 39 -12.26 -1.79 11.21
CA THR A 39 -13.10 -2.96 11.52
C THR A 39 -12.57 -3.84 12.65
N PHE A 40 -13.49 -4.40 13.44
CA PHE A 40 -13.21 -5.37 14.51
C PHE A 40 -13.28 -6.81 13.95
N GLY A 41 -12.14 -7.34 13.51
CA GLY A 41 -11.94 -8.73 13.06
C GLY A 41 -10.52 -8.92 12.50
N PRO A 42 -9.97 -10.14 12.41
CA PRO A 42 -8.65 -10.35 11.80
C PRO A 42 -8.74 -10.13 10.28
N PRO A 43 -8.12 -9.08 9.71
CA PRO A 43 -8.17 -8.82 8.28
C PRO A 43 -7.23 -9.75 7.50
N GLY A 44 -7.40 -9.80 6.18
CA GLY A 44 -6.48 -10.49 5.28
C GLY A 44 -6.87 -11.94 4.95
N ARG A 45 -8.14 -12.31 5.12
CA ARG A 45 -8.65 -13.60 4.62
C ARG A 45 -8.86 -13.56 3.11
N HIS A 46 -9.32 -12.42 2.58
CA HIS A 46 -9.42 -12.14 1.16
C HIS A 46 -8.75 -10.79 0.84
N VAL A 47 -7.54 -10.86 0.30
CA VAL A 47 -6.71 -9.69 0.03
C VAL A 47 -6.87 -9.23 -1.41
N LEU A 48 -7.19 -7.96 -1.63
CA LEU A 48 -7.07 -7.29 -2.93
C LEU A 48 -5.68 -6.67 -3.08
N ILE A 49 -4.99 -6.94 -4.18
CA ILE A 49 -3.72 -6.29 -4.54
C ILE A 49 -4.00 -5.32 -5.69
N ALA A 50 -3.75 -4.03 -5.48
CA ALA A 50 -3.78 -3.05 -6.57
C ALA A 50 -2.49 -3.14 -7.39
N TRP A 51 -2.62 -3.41 -8.69
CA TRP A 51 -1.50 -3.68 -9.59
C TRP A 51 -1.49 -2.80 -10.83
N ASP A 52 -0.46 -1.96 -10.96
CA ASP A 52 -0.19 -1.09 -12.12
C ASP A 52 1.09 -1.50 -12.89
N GLY A 53 1.73 -2.60 -12.49
CA GLY A 53 3.00 -3.06 -13.08
C GLY A 53 4.24 -2.26 -12.66
N SER A 54 4.10 -1.29 -11.75
CA SER A 54 5.22 -0.49 -11.28
C SER A 54 6.19 -1.29 -10.40
N ARG A 55 7.38 -0.73 -10.20
CA ARG A 55 8.36 -1.26 -9.25
C ARG A 55 7.82 -1.22 -7.82
N GLU A 56 7.07 -0.19 -7.50
CA GLU A 56 6.43 0.05 -6.21
C GLU A 56 5.35 -1.00 -5.94
N ALA A 57 4.49 -1.29 -6.92
CA ALA A 57 3.52 -2.38 -6.81
C ALA A 57 4.20 -3.75 -6.68
N THR A 58 5.25 -4.01 -7.47
CA THR A 58 6.05 -5.25 -7.36
C THR A 58 6.60 -5.44 -5.95
N ARG A 59 7.19 -4.38 -5.40
CA ARG A 59 7.73 -4.38 -4.05
C ARG A 59 6.63 -4.60 -3.00
N ALA A 60 5.51 -3.90 -3.13
CA ALA A 60 4.37 -4.06 -2.23
C ALA A 60 3.89 -5.51 -2.18
N VAL A 61 3.80 -6.18 -3.32
CA VAL A 61 3.44 -7.62 -3.36
C VAL A 61 4.44 -8.47 -2.59
N HIS A 62 5.74 -8.22 -2.75
CA HIS A 62 6.78 -8.97 -2.05
C HIS A 62 6.79 -8.73 -0.54
N ASP A 63 6.70 -7.47 -0.13
CA ASP A 63 6.70 -7.10 1.29
C ASP A 63 5.39 -7.54 1.98
N ALA A 64 4.30 -7.68 1.23
CA ALA A 64 3.04 -8.24 1.72
C ALA A 64 2.99 -9.78 1.79
N LEU A 65 3.99 -10.50 1.28
CA LEU A 65 3.99 -11.97 1.25
C LEU A 65 3.62 -12.64 2.58
N PRO A 66 4.09 -12.17 3.76
CA PRO A 66 3.68 -12.72 5.04
C PRO A 66 2.15 -12.70 5.23
N PHE A 67 1.46 -11.63 4.81
CA PHE A 67 0.01 -11.54 4.87
C PHE A 67 -0.65 -12.42 3.81
N LEU A 68 -0.14 -12.39 2.57
CA LEU A 68 -0.68 -13.15 1.44
C LEU A 68 -0.60 -14.66 1.67
N ALA A 69 0.43 -15.14 2.36
CA ALA A 69 0.62 -16.56 2.68
C ALA A 69 -0.47 -17.12 3.63
N TYR A 70 -1.08 -16.28 4.46
CA TYR A 70 -2.18 -16.66 5.34
C TYR A 70 -3.58 -16.39 4.73
N ALA A 71 -3.63 -15.70 3.60
CA ALA A 71 -4.89 -15.39 2.93
C ALA A 71 -5.55 -16.65 2.38
N ALA A 72 -6.86 -16.79 2.59
CA ALA A 72 -7.64 -17.85 1.96
C ALA A 72 -7.79 -17.63 0.45
N LYS A 73 -7.77 -16.36 0.03
CA LYS A 73 -7.86 -15.92 -1.35
C LYS A 73 -7.13 -14.58 -1.55
N VAL A 74 -6.51 -14.41 -2.70
CA VAL A 74 -5.93 -13.15 -3.16
C VAL A 74 -6.53 -12.80 -4.52
N SER A 75 -6.89 -11.54 -4.72
CA SER A 75 -7.31 -11.01 -6.01
C SER A 75 -6.34 -9.91 -6.42
N LEU A 76 -5.63 -10.10 -7.54
CA LEU A 76 -4.76 -9.09 -8.11
C LEU A 76 -5.55 -8.34 -9.17
N LEU A 77 -5.71 -7.05 -8.97
CA LEU A 77 -6.55 -6.20 -9.81
C LEU A 77 -5.71 -5.15 -10.53
N THR A 78 -5.79 -5.17 -11.85
CA THR A 78 -5.35 -4.07 -12.71
C THR A 78 -6.55 -3.27 -13.13
N VAL A 79 -6.44 -1.95 -13.00
CA VAL A 79 -7.45 -1.01 -13.50
C VAL A 79 -6.84 -0.31 -14.69
N ASP A 80 -7.41 -0.57 -15.86
CA ASP A 80 -7.03 0.10 -17.10
C ASP A 80 -8.06 1.18 -17.42
N SER A 81 -7.57 2.39 -17.66
CA SER A 81 -8.35 3.43 -18.32
C SER A 81 -8.05 3.35 -19.82
N PRO A 82 -9.06 3.51 -20.69
CA PRO A 82 -8.85 3.47 -22.13
C PRO A 82 -7.80 4.51 -22.52
N THR A 83 -6.61 4.02 -22.80
CA THR A 83 -5.52 4.76 -23.44
C THR A 83 -5.37 4.18 -24.83
N ASP A 84 -4.94 5.00 -25.81
CA ASP A 84 -4.67 4.59 -27.20
C ASP A 84 -3.53 3.55 -27.36
N GLN A 85 -3.21 2.79 -26.31
CA GLN A 85 -2.22 1.73 -26.36
C GLN A 85 -2.81 0.49 -27.03
N PRO A 86 -2.04 -0.15 -27.93
CA PRO A 86 -2.46 -1.40 -28.54
C PRO A 86 -2.68 -2.48 -27.46
N PRO A 87 -3.56 -3.46 -27.71
CA PRO A 87 -3.77 -4.60 -26.83
C PRO A 87 -2.43 -5.24 -26.47
N ARG A 88 -2.21 -5.50 -25.18
CA ARG A 88 -0.98 -6.19 -24.74
C ARG A 88 -1.11 -7.68 -25.04
N ASP A 89 -0.08 -8.27 -25.64
CA ASP A 89 0.02 -9.72 -25.88
C ASP A 89 0.09 -10.56 -24.57
N ARG A 90 0.06 -9.93 -23.40
CA ARG A 90 0.16 -10.55 -22.08
C ARG A 90 -0.91 -10.03 -21.14
N ILE A 91 -1.53 -10.93 -20.38
CA ILE A 91 -2.43 -10.60 -19.28
C ILE A 91 -1.67 -9.78 -18.23
N PRO A 92 -2.05 -8.53 -17.95
CA PRO A 92 -1.43 -7.72 -16.91
C PRO A 92 -1.40 -8.45 -15.56
N GLY A 93 -0.25 -8.47 -14.90
CA GLY A 93 -0.10 -9.10 -13.59
C GLY A 93 0.06 -10.62 -13.57
N ALA A 94 -0.04 -11.32 -14.70
CA ALA A 94 0.13 -12.77 -14.74
C ALA A 94 1.52 -13.25 -14.26
N ASP A 95 2.59 -12.55 -14.65
CA ASP A 95 3.96 -12.91 -14.28
C ASP A 95 4.18 -12.81 -12.75
N ILE A 96 3.68 -11.74 -12.12
CA ILE A 96 3.79 -11.58 -10.66
C ILE A 96 2.85 -12.53 -9.92
N ALA A 97 1.65 -12.80 -10.45
CA ALA A 97 0.74 -13.77 -9.87
C ALA A 97 1.35 -15.17 -9.84
N LEU A 98 2.02 -15.60 -10.92
CA LEU A 98 2.77 -16.85 -10.94
C LEU A 98 3.89 -16.87 -9.89
N ARG A 99 4.59 -15.74 -9.69
CA ARG A 99 5.62 -15.62 -8.66
C ARG A 99 5.03 -15.81 -7.26
N VAL A 100 3.91 -15.16 -6.97
CA VAL A 100 3.20 -15.22 -5.67
C VAL A 100 2.63 -16.61 -5.43
N ALA A 101 2.05 -17.25 -6.45
CA ALA A 101 1.49 -18.60 -6.37
C ALA A 101 2.53 -19.65 -5.94
N ARG A 102 3.81 -19.46 -6.27
CA ARG A 102 4.91 -20.35 -5.82
C ARG A 102 5.10 -20.36 -4.29
N HIS A 103 4.54 -19.38 -3.59
CA HIS A 103 4.53 -19.32 -2.13
C HIS A 103 3.28 -19.98 -1.52
N GLY A 104 2.49 -20.72 -2.31
CA GLY A 104 1.27 -21.40 -1.84
C GLY A 104 0.02 -20.51 -1.79
N VAL A 105 0.11 -19.29 -2.33
CA VAL A 105 -0.98 -18.30 -2.34
C VAL A 105 -1.98 -18.61 -3.44
N LYS A 106 -3.28 -18.64 -3.10
CA LYS A 106 -4.38 -18.78 -4.06
C LYS A 106 -4.73 -17.41 -4.65
N ILE A 107 -4.23 -17.12 -5.84
CA ILE A 107 -4.33 -15.80 -6.47
C ILE A 107 -5.11 -15.85 -7.78
N ASP A 108 -6.12 -14.98 -7.89
CA ASP A 108 -6.88 -14.72 -9.13
C ASP A 108 -6.43 -13.38 -9.72
N VAL A 109 -6.12 -13.35 -11.02
CA VAL A 109 -5.81 -12.11 -11.75
C VAL A 109 -7.07 -11.55 -12.39
N ARG A 110 -7.30 -10.25 -12.23
CA ARG A 110 -8.45 -9.53 -12.76
C ARG A 110 -8.02 -8.23 -13.41
N GLU A 111 -8.70 -7.92 -14.50
CA GLU A 111 -8.56 -6.67 -15.22
C GLU A 111 -9.93 -5.99 -15.21
N LEU A 112 -9.95 -4.71 -14.83
CA LEU A 112 -11.13 -3.88 -14.84
C LEU A 112 -10.87 -2.69 -15.78
N SER A 113 -11.67 -2.60 -16.83
CA SER A 113 -11.72 -1.41 -17.66
C SER A 113 -12.70 -0.40 -17.06
N VAL A 114 -12.23 0.83 -16.84
CA VAL A 114 -13.06 1.91 -16.31
C VAL A 114 -13.21 3.02 -17.34
N GLU A 115 -14.32 3.75 -17.31
CA GLU A 115 -14.47 4.95 -18.13
C GLU A 115 -13.44 6.02 -17.75
N SER A 116 -13.05 6.88 -18.70
CA SER A 116 -12.00 7.88 -18.51
C SER A 116 -12.22 8.83 -17.33
N ASP A 117 -13.48 9.09 -16.98
CA ASP A 117 -13.85 10.00 -15.89
C ASP A 117 -13.99 9.30 -14.52
N THR A 118 -13.89 7.97 -14.47
CA THR A 118 -13.98 7.22 -13.21
C THR A 118 -12.65 7.25 -12.48
N PRO A 119 -12.58 7.77 -11.24
CA PRO A 119 -11.35 7.74 -10.47
C PRO A 119 -10.95 6.28 -10.17
N VAL A 120 -9.72 5.89 -10.49
CA VAL A 120 -9.18 4.54 -10.25
C VAL A 120 -9.35 4.10 -8.79
N GLY A 121 -9.19 5.03 -7.84
CA GLY A 121 -9.41 4.74 -6.42
C GLY A 121 -10.84 4.28 -6.11
N ASP A 122 -11.85 4.85 -6.75
CA ASP A 122 -13.26 4.47 -6.55
C ASP A 122 -13.54 3.10 -7.16
N ALA A 123 -12.97 2.83 -8.34
CA ALA A 123 -13.08 1.52 -8.98
C ALA A 123 -12.42 0.41 -8.14
N LEU A 124 -11.25 0.68 -7.55
CA LEU A 124 -10.58 -0.25 -6.64
C LEU A 124 -11.44 -0.56 -5.40
N LEU A 125 -12.04 0.48 -4.80
CA LEU A 125 -12.91 0.34 -3.64
C LEU A 125 -14.18 -0.45 -3.97
N SER A 126 -14.84 -0.13 -5.09
CA SER A 126 -16.01 -0.88 -5.58
C SER A 126 -15.69 -2.35 -5.79
N GLN A 127 -14.55 -2.65 -6.42
CA GLN A 127 -14.12 -4.04 -6.61
C GLN A 127 -13.76 -4.74 -5.30
N ALA A 128 -13.17 -4.04 -4.34
CA ALA A 128 -12.91 -4.61 -3.02
C ALA A 128 -14.21 -5.04 -2.34
N ASP A 129 -15.22 -4.17 -2.34
CA ASP A 129 -16.53 -4.43 -1.75
C ASP A 129 -17.28 -5.54 -2.50
N GLU A 130 -17.34 -5.49 -3.84
CA GLU A 130 -17.98 -6.51 -4.68
C GLU A 130 -17.37 -7.91 -4.48
N LEU A 131 -16.06 -7.98 -4.25
CA LEU A 131 -15.35 -9.23 -4.03
C LEU A 131 -15.40 -9.72 -2.59
N GLY A 132 -15.87 -8.90 -1.66
CA GLY A 132 -15.81 -9.19 -0.22
C GLY A 132 -14.37 -9.23 0.30
N CYS A 133 -13.49 -8.40 -0.26
CA CYS A 133 -12.11 -8.27 0.21
C CYS A 133 -12.09 -7.61 1.59
N ASP A 134 -11.29 -8.16 2.50
CA ASP A 134 -11.15 -7.67 3.87
C ASP A 134 -9.77 -7.07 4.13
N MET A 135 -8.98 -6.86 3.07
CA MET A 135 -7.74 -6.09 3.09
C MET A 135 -7.40 -5.63 1.67
N ILE A 136 -6.86 -4.42 1.53
CA ILE A 136 -6.28 -3.90 0.28
C ILE A 136 -4.77 -3.70 0.46
N VAL A 137 -3.97 -4.18 -0.48
CA VAL A 137 -2.51 -4.00 -0.53
C VAL A 137 -2.17 -3.09 -1.70
N MET A 138 -1.45 -1.99 -1.43
CA MET A 138 -0.97 -1.08 -2.48
C MET A 138 0.44 -0.56 -2.21
N GLY A 139 1.19 -0.37 -3.29
CA GLY A 139 2.44 0.39 -3.25
C GLY A 139 2.19 1.90 -3.30
N THR A 140 3.02 2.69 -2.62
CA THR A 140 3.01 4.15 -2.77
C THR A 140 4.26 4.64 -3.51
N HIS A 141 4.06 5.60 -4.40
CA HIS A 141 5.12 6.19 -5.21
C HIS A 141 6.10 7.00 -4.36
N GLY A 142 7.36 6.57 -4.29
CA GLY A 142 8.47 7.39 -3.81
C GLY A 142 9.27 7.93 -4.99
N ARG A 143 8.94 9.13 -5.47
CA ARG A 143 9.81 9.76 -6.49
C ARG A 143 11.18 10.07 -5.86
N ARG A 144 12.23 9.65 -6.58
CA ARG A 144 13.65 9.77 -6.24
C ARG A 144 13.98 11.06 -5.47
N GLY A 145 14.43 10.94 -4.22
CA GLY A 145 15.21 11.98 -3.53
C GLY A 145 14.45 13.08 -2.78
N PHE A 146 13.12 13.07 -2.70
CA PHE A 146 12.41 14.00 -1.83
C PHE A 146 12.15 13.38 -0.45
N ARG A 147 12.51 14.10 0.61
CA ARG A 147 12.32 13.75 2.05
C ARG A 147 10.84 13.61 2.47
N ARG A 148 9.91 13.52 1.52
CA ARG A 148 8.47 13.46 1.72
C ARG A 148 7.88 12.63 0.58
N LEU A 149 7.43 11.41 0.87
CA LEU A 149 6.58 10.69 -0.08
C LEU A 149 5.26 11.43 -0.19
N VAL A 150 4.87 11.76 -1.42
CA VAL A 150 3.53 12.27 -1.69
C VAL A 150 2.64 11.06 -1.88
N LEU A 151 1.64 10.92 -1.02
CA LEU A 151 0.62 9.90 -1.18
C LEU A 151 -0.08 10.13 -2.53
N GLY A 152 0.06 9.17 -3.46
CA GLY A 152 -0.53 9.30 -4.80
C GLY A 152 -2.04 9.50 -4.74
N SER A 153 -2.64 10.11 -5.75
CA SER A 153 -4.08 10.41 -5.80
C SER A 153 -4.96 9.18 -5.53
N VAL A 154 -4.57 8.02 -6.09
CA VAL A 154 -5.24 6.73 -5.85
C VAL A 154 -5.08 6.27 -4.39
N ALA A 155 -3.84 6.24 -3.87
CA ALA A 155 -3.58 5.84 -2.49
C ALA A 155 -4.26 6.73 -1.45
N GLY A 156 -4.29 8.05 -1.69
CA GLY A 156 -5.03 8.99 -0.86
C GLY A 156 -6.53 8.76 -0.89
N ARG A 157 -7.09 8.47 -2.06
CA ARG A 157 -8.52 8.16 -2.19
C ARG A 157 -8.89 6.86 -1.47
N VAL A 158 -8.14 5.78 -1.72
CA VAL A 158 -8.36 4.48 -1.08
C VAL A 158 -8.23 4.59 0.43
N LEU A 159 -7.17 5.23 0.95
CA LEU A 159 -7.02 5.39 2.39
C LEU A 159 -8.20 6.07 3.05
N ARG A 160 -8.72 7.16 2.47
CA ARG A 160 -9.81 7.94 3.06
C ARG A 160 -11.19 7.28 2.96
N SER A 161 -11.35 6.24 2.15
CA SER A 161 -12.68 5.74 1.79
C SER A 161 -12.80 4.21 1.84
N ALA A 162 -11.72 3.49 2.15
CA ALA A 162 -11.76 2.05 2.32
C ALA A 162 -12.58 1.64 3.53
N SER A 163 -13.50 0.70 3.31
CA SER A 163 -14.30 0.00 4.31
C SER A 163 -13.50 -1.10 5.05
N CYS A 164 -12.34 -1.47 4.51
CA CYS A 164 -11.48 -2.52 5.03
C CYS A 164 -10.03 -2.04 5.24
N PRO A 165 -9.21 -2.80 5.98
CA PRO A 165 -7.85 -2.40 6.22
C PRO A 165 -7.00 -2.24 4.96
N VAL A 166 -6.23 -1.15 4.89
CA VAL A 166 -5.33 -0.86 3.77
C VAL A 166 -3.88 -1.00 4.22
N LEU A 167 -3.17 -1.95 3.62
CA LEU A 167 -1.72 -2.13 3.74
C LEU A 167 -1.00 -1.32 2.67
N LEU A 168 -0.46 -0.16 3.06
CA LEU A 168 0.38 0.66 2.21
C LEU A 168 1.84 0.35 2.43
N ILE A 169 2.54 0.11 1.33
CA ILE A 169 3.96 -0.23 1.35
C ILE A 169 4.74 0.87 0.61
N PRO A 170 5.61 1.62 1.32
CA PRO A 170 6.38 2.67 0.71
C PRO A 170 7.50 2.12 -0.16
N ALA A 171 7.85 2.88 -1.20
CA ALA A 171 8.95 2.54 -2.11
C ALA A 171 10.32 2.39 -1.42
N SER A 172 10.46 2.86 -0.16
CA SER A 172 11.68 2.84 0.64
C SER A 172 11.72 1.78 1.75
N ALA A 173 10.74 0.86 1.85
CA ALA A 173 10.60 -0.11 2.97
C ALA A 173 11.75 -1.14 3.15
N ASN A 174 12.89 -0.95 2.49
CA ASN A 174 14.20 -1.50 2.81
C ASN A 174 15.23 -0.53 2.24
N GLY A 175 15.82 0.20 3.18
CA GLY A 175 16.86 1.19 3.04
C GLY A 175 17.38 1.55 4.44
N ALA A 176 17.50 0.56 5.33
CA ALA A 176 18.33 0.69 6.52
C ALA A 176 19.82 0.70 6.10
N THR A 177 20.24 1.72 5.36
CA THR A 177 21.62 2.16 5.43
C THR A 177 21.74 2.93 6.72
N ALA A 178 22.47 2.35 7.68
CA ALA A 178 22.87 2.98 8.92
C ALA A 178 23.36 4.41 8.67
N ASP A 179 22.56 5.40 9.05
CA ASP A 179 23.02 6.78 9.10
C ASP A 179 23.80 6.95 10.41
N GLN A 180 25.12 6.93 10.29
CA GLN A 180 26.02 7.45 11.30
C GLN A 180 25.84 8.97 11.36
N THR A 181 24.92 9.43 12.20
CA THR A 181 25.05 10.75 12.82
C THR A 181 24.55 10.65 14.26
N ALA A 182 25.48 10.36 15.17
CA ALA A 182 25.25 10.60 16.60
C ALA A 182 25.01 12.10 16.80
N PRO A 183 24.02 12.52 17.61
CA PRO A 183 23.94 13.92 18.03
C PRO A 183 25.14 14.19 18.95
N ALA A 184 25.98 15.16 18.56
CA ALA A 184 26.96 15.73 19.46
C ALA A 184 26.24 16.33 20.67
N LEU A 185 26.34 15.65 21.80
CA LEU A 185 26.18 16.25 23.11
C LEU A 185 27.37 17.19 23.32
N ALA A 186 27.10 18.48 23.45
CA ALA A 186 27.99 19.43 24.09
C ALA A 186 27.14 20.29 25.04
N GLU A 187 26.99 19.73 26.24
CA GLU A 187 27.01 20.35 27.56
C GLU A 187 26.76 21.87 27.68
N LYS A 188 25.73 22.20 28.47
CA LYS A 188 25.68 23.37 29.34
C LYS A 188 26.96 23.46 30.18
N GLU A 189 27.48 24.68 30.41
CA GLU A 189 27.73 25.31 31.73
C GLU A 189 28.01 26.81 31.47
N LEU A 190 27.14 27.70 31.96
CA LEU A 190 27.43 28.63 33.08
C LEU A 190 28.82 29.29 33.03
N THR A 191 28.86 30.58 32.67
CA THR A 191 29.21 31.72 33.56
C THR A 191 28.93 33.02 32.80
#